data_AF-A0A4R5CKJ7-F1
#
_entry.id   AF-A0A4R5CKJ7-F1
#
_cell.length_a   1.000
_cell.length_b   1.000
_cell.length_c   1.000
_cell.angle_alpha   90.00
_cell.angle_beta   90.00
_cell.angle_gamma   90.00
#
_symmetry.space_group_name_H-M   'P 1'
#
loop_
_entity.id
_entity.type
_entity.pdbx_description
1 polymer ?
#
loop_
_entity_poly.entity_id
_entity_poly.type
_entity_poly.pdbx_seq_one_letter_code
_entity_poly.pdbx_strand_id
1 'polypeptide(L)'
;MLAEHNACASDGRCDFPTIFDVYVKHQSTKNTIILPDAHHELIAKDYVYAIASTIEQFHLGDTFATDYPRQVYIDMAWGGLIGTYIFNKNYPDDPTDKNFNDRERILDRINTELKRTPYQGYTPVGTPCEN
;
A
#
# COMPACT_ATOMS: atom_id res chain seq x y z
N MET A 1 3.35 -7.65 -28.03
CA MET A 1 3.61 -6.21 -28.35
C MET A 1 2.33 -5.62 -28.97
N LEU A 2 1.75 -4.59 -28.35
CA LEU A 2 0.38 -4.05 -28.50
C LEU A 2 -0.79 -4.86 -27.90
N ALA A 3 -0.77 -6.19 -27.90
CA ALA A 3 -1.92 -6.98 -27.42
C ALA A 3 -2.09 -7.05 -25.89
N GLU A 4 -1.07 -6.65 -25.11
CA GLU A 4 -1.11 -6.70 -23.63
C GLU A 4 -1.49 -5.36 -22.99
N HIS A 5 -1.72 -4.32 -23.80
CA HIS A 5 -2.14 -3.00 -23.31
C HIS A 5 -3.67 -2.87 -23.19
N ASN A 6 -4.43 -3.91 -23.59
CA ASN A 6 -5.89 -3.91 -23.59
C ASN A 6 -6.54 -4.55 -22.35
N ALA A 7 -5.76 -4.91 -21.32
CA ALA A 7 -6.30 -5.43 -20.06
C ALA A 7 -6.49 -4.36 -18.98
N CYS A 8 -6.55 -3.07 -19.35
CA CYS A 8 -6.84 -1.95 -18.44
C CYS A 8 -8.37 -1.69 -18.37
N ALA A 9 -9.17 -2.74 -18.20
CA ALA A 9 -10.63 -2.65 -18.22
C ALA A 9 -11.25 -3.34 -16.99
N SER A 10 -11.44 -2.58 -15.90
CA SER A 10 -12.75 -2.42 -15.22
C SER A 10 -12.70 -1.61 -13.91
N ASP A 11 -11.52 -1.32 -13.32
CA ASP A 11 -11.48 -0.90 -11.90
C ASP A 11 -10.78 0.45 -11.64
N GLY A 12 -10.59 1.28 -12.68
CA GLY A 12 -10.31 2.71 -12.49
C GLY A 12 -8.90 3.11 -12.05
N ARG A 13 -7.88 2.27 -12.31
CA ARG A 13 -6.47 2.65 -12.13
C ARG A 13 -5.72 2.69 -13.45
N CYS A 14 -6.29 3.50 -14.32
CA CYS A 14 -5.82 3.82 -15.65
C CYS A 14 -6.11 5.31 -15.91
N ASP A 15 -5.87 6.20 -14.93
CA ASP A 15 -5.98 7.64 -15.17
C ASP A 15 -4.90 8.02 -16.19
N PHE A 16 -5.36 8.18 -17.44
CA PHE A 16 -4.55 8.53 -18.58
C PHE A 16 -3.66 9.77 -18.30
N PRO A 17 -4.14 10.84 -17.65
CA PRO A 17 -3.28 11.96 -17.24
C PRO A 17 -2.02 11.55 -16.45
N THR A 18 -2.15 10.69 -15.45
CA THR A 18 -1.05 10.28 -14.57
C THR A 18 0.01 9.48 -15.35
N ILE A 19 -0.43 8.53 -16.17
CA ILE A 19 0.47 7.70 -17.00
C ILE A 19 1.12 8.55 -18.09
N PHE A 20 0.37 9.50 -18.67
CA PHE A 20 0.86 10.42 -19.69
C PHE A 20 1.93 11.37 -19.13
N ASP A 21 1.74 11.94 -17.95
CA ASP A 21 2.72 12.82 -17.30
C ASP A 21 4.03 12.08 -16.99
N VAL A 22 3.96 10.83 -16.55
CA VAL A 22 5.13 9.96 -16.33
C VAL A 22 5.86 9.68 -17.64
N TYR A 23 5.12 9.39 -18.71
CA TYR A 23 5.69 9.19 -20.04
C TYR A 23 6.38 10.46 -20.56
N VAL A 24 5.76 11.63 -20.41
CA VAL A 24 6.35 12.93 -20.78
C VAL A 24 7.66 13.17 -20.00
N LYS A 25 7.67 12.87 -18.70
CA LYS A 25 8.86 12.99 -17.84
C LYS A 25 9.97 12.01 -18.22
N HIS A 26 9.62 10.78 -18.58
CA HIS A 26 10.58 9.82 -19.14
C HIS A 26 11.19 10.35 -20.44
N GLN A 27 10.35 10.88 -21.33
CA GLN A 27 10.82 11.39 -22.63
C GLN A 27 11.73 12.61 -22.52
N SER A 28 11.50 13.49 -21.54
CA SER A 28 12.30 14.70 -21.31
C SER A 28 13.62 14.41 -20.60
N THR A 29 13.65 13.43 -19.68
CA THR A 29 14.84 13.10 -18.89
C THR A 29 15.68 11.95 -19.46
N LYS A 30 15.12 11.15 -20.39
CA LYS A 30 15.67 9.88 -20.87
C LYS A 30 16.01 8.87 -19.76
N ASN A 31 15.46 9.07 -18.57
CA ASN A 31 15.69 8.18 -17.43
C ASN A 31 14.75 6.97 -17.53
N THR A 32 15.33 5.79 -17.75
CA THR A 32 14.61 4.52 -17.90
C THR A 32 13.99 3.99 -16.61
N ILE A 33 14.37 4.54 -15.45
CA ILE A 33 13.90 4.12 -14.12
C ILE A 33 12.51 4.69 -13.80
N ILE A 34 12.13 5.80 -14.43
CA ILE A 34 10.89 6.54 -14.12
C ILE A 34 9.62 5.72 -14.42
N LEU A 35 9.62 4.95 -15.51
CA LEU A 35 8.45 4.14 -15.90
C LEU A 35 8.22 2.96 -14.95
N PRO A 36 9.23 2.13 -14.63
CA PRO A 36 9.12 1.07 -13.61
C PRO A 36 8.65 1.59 -12.24
N ASP A 37 9.18 2.74 -11.79
CA ASP A 37 8.83 3.31 -10.49
C ASP A 37 7.36 3.71 -10.40
N ALA A 38 6.84 4.40 -11.41
CA ALA A 38 5.43 4.80 -11.45
C ALA A 38 4.49 3.59 -11.49
N HIS A 39 4.86 2.54 -12.22
CA HIS A 39 4.10 1.29 -12.25
C HIS A 39 4.09 0.59 -10.89
N HIS A 40 5.25 0.48 -10.23
CA HIS A 40 5.34 -0.12 -8.90
C HIS A 40 4.57 0.69 -7.84
N GLU A 41 4.61 2.02 -7.92
CA GLU A 41 3.84 2.92 -7.05
C GLU A 41 2.33 2.73 -7.23
N LEU A 42 1.87 2.65 -8.48
CA LEU A 42 0.46 2.40 -8.78
C LEU A 42 0.06 1.04 -8.21
N ILE A 43 0.70 -0.05 -8.64
CA ILE A 43 0.38 -1.42 -8.19
C ILE A 43 0.40 -1.54 -6.66
N ALA A 44 1.38 -0.94 -5.98
CA ALA A 44 1.44 -0.97 -4.53
C ALA A 44 0.26 -0.24 -3.88
N LYS A 45 -0.11 0.94 -4.40
CA LYS A 45 -1.31 1.67 -3.95
C LYS A 45 -2.58 0.85 -4.22
N ASP A 46 -2.64 0.09 -5.32
CA ASP A 46 -3.77 -0.76 -5.71
C ASP A 46 -3.97 -1.85 -4.69
N TYR A 47 -2.88 -2.59 -4.49
CA TYR A 47 -2.78 -3.64 -3.51
C TYR A 47 -3.15 -3.16 -2.10
N VAL A 48 -2.49 -2.11 -1.60
CA VAL A 48 -2.68 -1.63 -0.23
C VAL A 48 -4.13 -1.24 0.01
N TYR A 49 -4.74 -0.50 -0.91
CA TYR A 49 -6.10 -0.03 -0.76
C TYR A 49 -7.12 -1.18 -0.84
N ALA A 50 -6.93 -2.12 -1.78
CA ALA A 50 -7.82 -3.27 -1.93
C ALA A 50 -7.76 -4.14 -0.67
N ILE A 51 -6.56 -4.51 -0.23
CA ILE A 51 -6.35 -5.34 0.96
C ILE A 51 -6.87 -4.63 2.22
N ALA A 52 -6.56 -3.35 2.40
CA ALA A 52 -7.05 -2.59 3.56
C ALA A 52 -8.59 -2.54 3.59
N SER A 53 -9.24 -2.25 2.45
CA SER A 53 -10.69 -2.26 2.32
C SER A 53 -11.27 -3.64 2.66
N THR A 54 -10.68 -4.72 2.16
CA THR A 54 -11.15 -6.08 2.42
C THR A 54 -11.01 -6.47 3.89
N ILE A 55 -9.87 -6.19 4.52
CA ILE A 55 -9.69 -6.50 5.96
C ILE A 55 -10.69 -5.69 6.79
N GLU A 56 -10.89 -4.43 6.43
CA GLU A 56 -11.83 -3.57 7.13
C GLU A 56 -13.27 -4.04 7.01
N GLN A 57 -13.70 -4.37 5.80
CA GLN A 57 -15.03 -4.92 5.53
C GLN A 57 -15.22 -6.25 6.27
N PHE A 58 -14.20 -7.11 6.31
CA PHE A 58 -14.25 -8.35 7.06
C PHE A 58 -14.43 -8.12 8.57
N HIS A 59 -13.75 -7.13 9.16
CA HIS A 59 -13.87 -6.80 10.59
C HIS A 59 -15.19 -6.09 10.95
N LEU A 60 -15.71 -5.24 10.06
CA LEU A 60 -16.85 -4.35 10.36
C LEU A 60 -18.20 -4.79 9.78
N GLY A 61 -18.21 -5.70 8.81
CA GLY A 61 -19.41 -6.02 8.04
C GLY A 61 -20.04 -4.78 7.40
N ASP A 62 -21.35 -4.64 7.54
CA ASP A 62 -22.17 -3.59 6.90
C ASP A 62 -21.95 -2.17 7.50
N THR A 63 -21.13 -2.02 8.54
CA THR A 63 -20.79 -0.70 9.11
C THR A 63 -19.63 0.01 8.40
N PHE A 64 -19.10 -0.59 7.33
CA PHE A 64 -18.12 0.02 6.46
C PHE A 64 -18.74 1.22 5.71
N ALA A 65 -18.34 2.44 6.07
CA ALA A 65 -19.00 3.67 5.63
C ALA A 65 -18.09 4.69 4.93
N THR A 66 -16.93 4.29 4.41
CA THR A 66 -15.97 5.26 3.84
C THR A 66 -15.39 4.84 2.50
N ASP A 67 -15.25 5.82 1.61
CA ASP A 67 -14.49 5.71 0.33
C ASP A 67 -12.97 5.56 0.55
N TYR A 68 -12.52 5.39 1.79
CA TYR A 68 -11.12 5.23 2.14
C TYR A 68 -10.95 4.41 3.43
N PRO A 69 -10.08 3.37 3.45
CA PRO A 69 -9.89 2.54 4.63
C PRO A 69 -9.30 3.29 5.82
N ARG A 70 -9.64 2.88 7.05
CA ARG A 70 -8.99 3.43 8.26
C ARG A 70 -7.51 3.08 8.29
N GLN A 71 -6.69 3.99 8.84
CA GLN A 71 -5.23 3.88 8.88
C GLN A 71 -4.73 2.52 9.41
N VAL A 72 -5.40 1.96 10.41
CA VAL A 72 -5.03 0.65 10.98
C VAL A 72 -5.04 -0.46 9.93
N TYR A 73 -5.98 -0.45 8.98
CA TYR A 73 -6.05 -1.44 7.90
C TYR A 73 -5.06 -1.15 6.79
N ILE A 74 -4.78 0.13 6.55
CA ILE A 74 -3.73 0.56 5.61
C ILE A 74 -2.36 0.10 6.11
N ASP A 75 -2.06 0.29 7.39
CA ASP A 75 -0.81 -0.17 8.00
C ASP A 75 -0.70 -1.69 7.93
N MET A 76 -1.79 -2.42 8.20
CA MET A 76 -1.82 -3.89 8.02
C MET A 76 -1.55 -4.31 6.57
N ALA A 77 -2.15 -3.62 5.60
CA ALA A 77 -1.95 -3.92 4.19
C ALA A 77 -0.52 -3.61 3.73
N TRP A 78 0.09 -2.51 4.19
CA TRP A 78 1.50 -2.22 3.96
C TRP A 78 2.42 -3.28 4.56
N GLY A 79 2.01 -3.94 5.65
CA GLY A 79 2.72 -5.07 6.23
C GLY A 79 3.00 -6.21 5.23
N GLY A 80 2.07 -6.44 4.29
CA GLY A 80 2.25 -7.44 3.22
C GLY A 80 3.32 -7.07 2.19
N LEU A 81 3.76 -5.81 2.15
CA LEU A 81 4.79 -5.31 1.25
C LEU A 81 6.13 -5.07 1.94
N ILE A 82 6.27 -5.37 3.24
CA ILE A 82 7.55 -5.25 3.96
C ILE A 82 8.64 -6.01 3.22
N GLY A 83 9.80 -5.38 3.02
CA GLY A 83 10.95 -5.95 2.33
C GLY A 83 10.92 -5.80 0.80
N THR A 84 9.82 -5.32 0.22
CA THR A 84 9.77 -4.99 -1.22
C THR A 84 10.49 -3.67 -1.52
N TYR A 85 10.88 -3.48 -2.79
CA TYR A 85 11.48 -2.22 -3.26
C TYR A 85 10.59 -1.01 -2.94
N ILE A 86 9.29 -1.10 -3.22
CA ILE A 86 8.38 0.03 -3.05
C ILE A 86 8.20 0.41 -1.57
N PHE A 87 8.16 -0.58 -0.67
CA PHE A 87 8.08 -0.33 0.76
C PHE A 87 9.36 0.34 1.26
N ASN A 88 10.54 -0.20 0.91
CA ASN A 88 11.81 0.37 1.33
C ASN A 88 12.08 1.75 0.73
N LYS A 89 11.55 2.03 -0.46
CA LYS A 89 11.60 3.36 -1.09
C LYS A 89 10.70 4.36 -0.37
N ASN A 90 9.47 3.97 -0.04
CA ASN A 90 8.48 4.87 0.57
C ASN A 90 8.68 5.06 2.08
N TYR A 91 9.16 4.01 2.76
CA TYR A 91 9.36 3.94 4.20
C TYR A 91 10.78 3.46 4.49
N PRO A 92 11.81 4.27 4.15
CA PRO A 92 13.19 3.86 4.30
C PRO A 92 13.56 3.66 5.78
N ASP A 93 14.51 2.76 6.01
CA ASP A 93 15.06 2.49 7.34
C ASP A 93 16.13 3.54 7.70
N ASP A 94 15.74 4.81 7.67
CA ASP A 94 16.59 5.96 7.91
C ASP A 94 15.88 6.88 8.93
N PRO A 95 16.39 7.01 10.17
CA PRO A 95 15.79 7.87 11.20
C PRO A 95 15.66 9.34 10.83
N THR A 96 16.34 9.80 9.77
CA THR A 96 16.27 11.17 9.28
C THR A 96 15.20 11.36 8.20
N ASP A 97 14.64 10.28 7.67
CA ASP A 97 13.57 10.35 6.68
C ASP A 97 12.24 10.76 7.31
N LYS A 98 11.50 11.62 6.61
CA LYS A 98 10.17 12.11 7.05
C LYS A 98 9.16 10.99 7.30
N ASN A 99 9.30 9.85 6.63
CA ASN A 99 8.41 8.69 6.70
C ASN A 99 8.93 7.61 7.65
N PHE A 100 10.05 7.84 8.37
CA PHE A 100 10.57 6.87 9.32
C PHE A 100 9.56 6.52 10.43
N ASN A 101 8.86 7.52 10.96
CA ASN A 101 7.82 7.28 11.97
C ASN A 101 6.63 6.45 11.42
N ASP A 102 6.34 6.57 10.12
CA ASP A 102 5.33 5.75 9.46
C ASP A 102 5.81 4.29 9.33
N ARG A 103 7.10 4.08 9.01
CA ARG A 103 7.73 2.76 9.00
C ARG A 103 7.56 2.08 10.37
N GLU A 104 7.96 2.76 11.43
CA GLU A 104 7.86 2.23 12.80
C GLU A 104 6.42 1.92 13.17
N ARG A 105 5.47 2.82 12.88
CA ARG A 105 4.04 2.55 13.07
C ARG A 105 3.58 1.28 12.37
N ILE A 106 3.95 1.08 11.10
CA ILE A 106 3.56 -0.09 10.32
C ILE A 106 4.16 -1.37 10.94
N LEU A 107 5.44 -1.35 11.29
CA LEU A 107 6.12 -2.48 11.92
C LEU A 107 5.51 -2.83 13.29
N ASP A 108 5.24 -1.82 14.12
CA ASP A 108 4.62 -2.00 15.42
C ASP A 108 3.19 -2.53 15.32
N ARG A 109 2.41 -2.06 14.34
CA ARG A 109 1.08 -2.61 14.04
C ARG A 109 1.17 -4.10 13.71
N ILE A 110 2.04 -4.49 12.77
CA ILE A 110 2.19 -5.89 12.38
C ILE A 110 2.64 -6.76 13.56
N ASN A 111 3.59 -6.28 14.35
CA ASN A 111 4.03 -6.97 15.56
C ASN A 111 2.91 -7.14 16.59
N THR A 112 2.04 -6.13 16.73
CA THR A 112 0.88 -6.18 17.63
C THR A 112 -0.10 -7.27 17.19
N GLU A 113 -0.46 -7.32 15.91
CA GLU A 113 -1.38 -8.32 15.38
C GLU A 113 -0.79 -9.74 15.46
N LEU A 114 0.50 -9.90 15.15
CA LEU A 114 1.20 -11.19 15.23
C LEU A 114 1.27 -11.73 16.66
N LYS A 115 1.57 -10.87 17.64
CA LYS A 115 1.69 -11.26 19.05
C LYS A 115 0.35 -11.45 19.75
N ARG A 116 -0.74 -10.89 19.21
CA ARG A 116 -2.08 -10.89 19.82
C ARG A 116 -2.11 -10.24 21.21
N THR A 117 -1.18 -9.32 21.46
CA THR A 117 -1.06 -8.57 22.72
C THR A 117 -0.72 -7.11 22.41
N PRO A 118 -1.10 -6.15 23.28
CA PRO A 118 -0.69 -4.77 23.09
C PRO A 118 0.83 -4.62 22.96
N TYR A 119 1.27 -3.83 22.00
CA TYR A 119 2.70 -3.59 21.73
C TYR A 119 2.90 -2.15 21.25
N GLN A 120 3.87 -1.45 21.84
CA GLN A 120 4.20 -0.04 21.54
C GLN A 120 2.98 0.90 21.45
N GLY A 121 1.99 0.72 22.33
CA GLY A 121 0.78 1.57 22.38
C GLY A 121 -0.34 1.18 21.41
N TYR A 122 -0.17 0.14 20.60
CA TYR A 122 -1.21 -0.43 19.75
C TYR A 122 -1.87 -1.64 20.41
N THR A 123 -3.19 -1.77 20.24
CA THR A 123 -3.96 -2.95 20.64
C THR A 123 -4.32 -3.76 19.38
N PRO A 124 -4.25 -5.11 19.43
CA PRO A 124 -4.65 -5.95 18.30
C PRO A 124 -6.10 -5.68 17.89
N VAL A 125 -6.35 -5.59 16.59
CA VAL A 125 -7.71 -5.46 16.04
C VAL A 125 -8.20 -6.72 15.34
N GLY A 126 -7.30 -7.64 14.99
CA GLY A 126 -7.64 -8.92 14.39
C GLY A 126 -8.35 -9.87 15.36
N THR A 127 -9.28 -10.65 14.81
CA THR A 127 -9.87 -11.78 15.54
C THR A 127 -8.85 -12.93 15.56
N PRO A 128 -8.55 -13.53 16.72
CA PRO A 128 -7.68 -14.71 16.78
C PRO A 128 -8.26 -15.84 15.93
N CYS A 129 -7.40 -16.52 15.16
CA CYS A 129 -7.81 -17.79 14.55
C CYS A 129 -8.05 -18.80 15.67
N GLU A 130 -9.25 -19.39 15.71
CA GLU A 130 -9.50 -20.58 16.52
C GLU A 130 -8.76 -21.76 15.88
N ASN A 131 -8.05 -22.52 16.72
CA ASN A 131 -7.37 -23.76 16.30
C ASN A 131 -8.35 -24.93 16.26
#